data_AF-T0RJC7-F1
#
_entry.id   AF-T0RJC7-F1
#
_cell.length_a   1.000
_cell.length_b   1.000
_cell.length_c   1.000
_cell.angle_alpha   90.00
_cell.angle_beta   90.00
_cell.angle_gamma   90.00
#
_symmetry.space_group_name_H-M   'P 1'
#
loop_
_entity.id
_entity.type
_entity.pdbx_description
1 polymer ?
#
loop_
_entity_poly.entity_id
_entity_poly.type
_entity_poly.pdbx_seq_one_letter_code
_entity_poly.pdbx_strand_id
1 'polypeptide(L)' 'MSSILNSIIYPSNQTIIAIMVALAGLRVFIEMTPLNPSSWPISARWAKRVGQEHVEKFHRTGLIICIGQIFLWAPQLLFS' A
#
# COMPACT_ATOMS: atom_id res chain seq x y z
N MET A 1 -9.06 -11.01 24.49
CA MET A 1 -8.24 -9.99 23.79
C MET A 1 -7.25 -10.75 22.92
N SER A 2 -7.73 -11.30 21.80
CA SER A 2 -6.93 -12.02 20.81
C SER A 2 -5.99 -11.01 20.16
N SER A 3 -4.72 -11.04 20.57
CA SER A 3 -3.68 -10.09 20.23
C SER A 3 -3.67 -9.74 18.75
N ILE A 4 -3.60 -8.45 18.44
CA ILE A 4 -3.20 -7.92 17.13
C ILE A 4 -1.95 -8.67 16.61
N LEU A 5 -1.05 -9.05 17.54
CA LEU A 5 0.10 -9.91 17.29
C LEU A 5 -0.28 -11.28 16.67
N ASN A 6 -1.33 -11.96 17.14
CA ASN A 6 -1.80 -13.22 16.56
C ASN A 6 -2.46 -13.03 15.19
N SER A 7 -3.11 -11.88 14.93
CA SER A 7 -3.61 -11.56 13.59
C SER A 7 -2.48 -11.26 12.59
N ILE A 8 -1.31 -10.84 13.08
CA ILE A 8 -0.10 -10.63 12.28
C ILE A 8 0.65 -11.97 12.11
N ILE A 9 0.70 -12.83 13.13
CA ILE A 9 1.43 -14.11 13.08
C ILE A 9 0.63 -15.21 12.36
N TYR A 10 -0.70 -15.23 12.52
CA TYR A 10 -1.61 -16.15 11.86
C TYR A 10 -2.61 -15.36 11.01
N PRO A 11 -2.24 -14.97 9.78
CA PRO A 11 -3.18 -14.33 8.90
C PRO A 11 -4.26 -15.34 8.52
N SER A 12 -5.41 -15.24 9.17
CA SER A 12 -6.54 -16.17 9.00
C SER A 12 -7.22 -16.05 7.64
N ASN A 13 -6.55 -15.49 6.63
CA ASN A 13 -7.02 -15.43 5.25
C ASN A 13 -5.83 -15.11 4.33
N GLN A 14 -5.11 -16.13 3.86
CA GLN A 14 -4.02 -16.03 2.88
C GLN A 14 -4.46 -15.19 1.65
N THR A 15 -5.74 -15.25 1.29
CA THR A 15 -6.39 -14.41 0.27
C THR A 15 -6.26 -12.92 0.55
N ILE A 16 -6.44 -12.47 1.80
CA ILE A 16 -6.34 -11.05 2.15
C ILE A 16 -4.90 -10.58 2.01
N ILE A 17 -3.92 -11.37 2.46
CA ILE A 17 -2.50 -11.03 2.26
C ILE A 17 -2.16 -10.97 0.78
N ALA A 18 -2.59 -11.97 0.00
CA ALA A 18 -2.35 -12.00 -1.44
C ALA A 18 -2.89 -10.75 -2.13
N ILE A 19 -4.11 -10.33 -1.78
CA ILE A 19 -4.71 -9.09 -2.31
C ILE A 19 -3.91 -7.86 -1.87
N MET A 20 -3.50 -7.77 -0.60
CA MET A 20 -2.72 -6.64 -0.10
C MET A 20 -1.36 -6.54 -0.80
N VAL A 21 -0.65 -7.65 -0.96
CA VAL A 21 0.64 -7.70 -1.67
C VAL A 21 0.45 -7.37 -3.15
N ALA A 22 -0.61 -7.85 -3.80
CA ALA A 22 -0.93 -7.52 -5.18
C ALA A 22 -1.21 -6.02 -5.37
N LEU A 23 -2.01 -5.41 -4.48
CA LEU A 23 -2.30 -3.97 -4.51
C LEU A 23 -1.04 -3.13 -4.21
N ALA A 24 -0.20 -3.58 -3.27
CA ALA A 24 1.08 -2.95 -3.00
C ALA A 24 2.01 -3.02 -4.22
N GLY A 25 2.07 -4.18 -4.88
CA GLY A 25 2.80 -4.36 -6.13
C GLY A 25 2.30 -3.44 -7.25
N LEU A 26 0.98 -3.33 -7.41
CA LEU A 26 0.36 -2.39 -8.35
C LEU A 26 0.76 -0.94 -8.03
N ARG A 27 0.75 -0.54 -6.74
CA ARG A 27 1.15 0.81 -6.34
C ARG A 27 2.60 1.12 -6.70
N VAL A 28 3.51 0.16 -6.48
CA VAL A 28 4.93 0.28 -6.84
C VAL A 28 5.09 0.31 -8.36
N PHE A 29 4.36 -0.52 -9.10
CA PHE A 29 4.38 -0.52 -10.56
C PHE A 29 3.94 0.83 -11.14
N ILE A 30 2.87 1.43 -10.61
CA ILE A 30 2.43 2.77 -11.04
C ILE A 30 3.53 3.80 -10.82
N GLU A 31 4.29 3.72 -9.74
CA GLU A 31 5.41 4.64 -9.48
C GLU A 31 6.58 4.45 -10.46
N MET A 32 6.77 3.24 -11.00
CA MET A 32 7.77 2.96 -12.04
C MET A 32 7.35 3.49 -13.43
N THR A 33 6.08 3.87 -13.59
CA THR A 33 5.56 4.47 -14.82
C THR A 33 5.61 6.00 -14.74
N PRO A 34 5.56 6.74 -15.85
CA PRO A 34 5.49 8.21 -15.82
C PRO A 34 4.16 8.77 -15.28
N LEU A 35 3.26 7.90 -14.78
CA LEU A 35 2.00 8.32 -14.17
C LEU A 35 2.28 8.94 -12.80
N ASN A 36 1.80 10.16 -12.60
CA ASN A 36 1.87 10.82 -11.30
C ASN A 36 0.53 10.67 -10.55
N PRO A 37 0.46 9.86 -9.47
CA PRO A 37 -0.78 9.68 -8.70
C PRO A 37 -1.27 10.97 -8.02
N SER A 38 -0.41 11.94 -7.75
CA SER A 38 -0.82 13.20 -7.12
C SER A 38 -1.63 14.09 -8.08
N SER A 39 -1.44 13.93 -9.40
CA SER A 39 -2.16 14.69 -10.42
C SER A 39 -3.49 14.06 -10.84
N TRP A 40 -3.83 12.88 -10.32
CA TRP A 40 -5.08 12.20 -10.63
C TRP A 40 -6.31 12.99 -10.16
N PRO A 41 -7.47 12.86 -10.83
CA PRO A 41 -8.66 13.66 -10.51
C PRO A 41 -9.13 13.48 -9.06
N ILE A 42 -8.93 12.30 -8.48
CA ILE A 42 -9.26 12.01 -7.07
C ILE A 42 -8.31 12.77 -6.14
N SER A 43 -7.00 12.66 -6.38
CA SER A 43 -5.96 13.35 -5.63
C SER A 43 -6.08 14.87 -5.76
N ALA A 44 -6.39 15.38 -6.95
CA ALA A 44 -6.65 16.79 -7.21
C ALA A 44 -7.88 17.32 -6.46
N ARG A 45 -8.96 16.53 -6.37
CA ARG A 45 -10.14 16.89 -5.55
C ARG A 45 -9.81 16.91 -4.06
N TRP A 46 -8.98 15.98 -3.60
CA TRP A 46 -8.56 15.94 -2.21
C TRP A 46 -7.60 17.08 -1.85
N ALA A 47 -6.66 17.40 -2.75
CA ALA A 47 -5.72 18.51 -2.61
C ALA A 47 -6.42 19.86 -2.45
N LYS A 48 -7.61 20.06 -3.06
CA LYS A 48 -8.44 21.25 -2.82
C LYS A 48 -8.92 21.40 -1.38
N ARG A 49 -8.99 20.31 -0.61
CA ARG A 49 -9.44 20.31 0.79
C ARG A 49 -8.30 20.37 1.80
N VAL A 50 -7.21 19.63 1.54
CA VAL A 50 -6.11 19.45 2.52
C VAL A 50 -4.78 20.07 2.09
N GLY A 51 -4.68 20.58 0.86
CA GLY A 51 -3.45 21.10 0.26
C GLY A 51 -2.66 20.04 -0.52
N GLN A 52 -1.96 20.49 -1.57
CA GLN A 52 -1.16 19.61 -2.44
C GLN A 52 -0.01 18.92 -1.68
N GLU A 53 0.69 19.66 -0.82
CA GLU A 53 1.82 19.12 -0.05
C GLU A 53 1.41 17.93 0.84
N HIS A 54 0.20 17.98 1.42
CA HIS A 54 -0.30 16.90 2.25
C HIS A 54 -0.60 15.64 1.42
N VAL A 55 -1.17 15.82 0.23
CA VAL A 55 -1.48 14.73 -0.70
C VAL A 55 -0.20 14.08 -1.22
N GLU A 56 0.83 14.88 -1.56
CA GLU A 56 2.14 14.36 -1.96
C GLU A 56 2.82 13.57 -0.84
N LYS A 57 2.81 14.10 0.40
CA LYS A 57 3.31 13.38 1.58
C LYS A 57 2.57 12.07 1.80
N PHE A 58 1.25 12.04 1.62
CA PHE A 58 0.46 10.82 1.72
C PHE A 58 0.87 9.79 0.66
N HIS A 59 0.99 10.18 -0.61
CA HIS A 59 1.40 9.27 -1.68
C HIS A 59 2.81 8.70 -1.46
N ARG A 60 3.75 9.51 -0.95
CA ARG A 60 5.11 9.09 -0.62
C ARG A 60 5.14 8.11 0.54
N THR A 61 4.40 8.42 1.60
CA THR A 61 4.29 7.57 2.80
C THR A 61 3.61 6.24 2.45
N GLY A 62 2.52 6.29 1.69
CA GLY A 62 1.82 5.11 1.21
C GLY A 62 2.70 4.21 0.35
N LEU A 63 3.53 4.77 -0.52
CA LEU A 63 4.50 4.00 -1.31
C LEU A 63 5.50 3.25 -0.41
N ILE A 64 6.06 3.92 0.60
CA ILE A 64 6.99 3.28 1.55
C ILE A 64 6.31 2.12 2.29
N ILE A 65 5.06 2.30 2.71
CA ILE A 65 4.27 1.24 3.35
C ILE A 65 4.04 0.08 2.38
N CYS A 66 3.68 0.34 1.11
CA CYS A 66 3.50 -0.70 0.09
C CYS A 66 4.79 -1.50 -0.13
N ILE A 67 5.93 -0.83 -0.27
CA ILE A 67 7.23 -1.49 -0.40
C ILE A 67 7.49 -2.38 0.82
N GLY A 68 7.28 -1.86 2.03
CA GLY A 68 7.42 -2.62 3.28
C GLY A 68 6.51 -3.85 3.34
N GLN A 69 5.25 -3.73 2.90
CA GLN A 69 4.34 -4.87 2.86
C GLN A 69 4.79 -5.96 1.88
N ILE A 70 5.30 -5.59 0.71
CA ILE A 70 5.84 -6.57 -0.24
C ILE A 70 7.01 -7.32 0.42
N PHE A 71 7.97 -6.62 1.02
CA PHE A 71 9.12 -7.27 1.67
C PHE A 71 8.72 -8.18 2.83
N LEU A 72 7.74 -7.77 3.64
CA LEU A 72 7.33 -8.51 4.83
C LEU A 72 6.51 -9.76 4.47
N TRP A 73 5.63 -9.68 3.47
CA TRP A 73 4.61 -10.69 3.23
C TRP A 73 4.78 -11.49 1.93
N ALA A 74 5.49 -10.96 0.93
CA ALA A 74 5.72 -11.71 -0.32
C ALA A 74 6.51 -13.01 -0.11
N PRO A 75 7.56 -13.07 0.76
CA PRO A 75 8.24 -14.33 1.05
C PRO A 75 7.29 -15.37 1.64
N GLN A 76 6.43 -14.96 2.56
CA GLN A 76 5.43 -15.86 3.15
C GLN A 76 4.48 -16.42 2.09
N LEU A 77 4.05 -15.63 1.10
CA LEU A 77 3.20 -16.11 0.00
C LEU A 77 3.93 -17.02 -1.00
N LEU A 78 5.23 -16.77 -1.25
CA LEU A 78 6.03 -17.54 -2.22
C LEU A 78 6.48 -18.89 -1.66
N PHE A 79 6.69 -18.97 -0.34
CA PHE A 79 7.17 -20.17 0.34
C PHE A 79 6.07 -20.88 1.16
N SER A 80 4.81 -20.43 1.10
CA SER A 80 3.64 -21.13 1.65
C SER A 80 3.16 -22.26 0.76
#